data_AF-A0A8B5R4C1-F1
#
_entry.id   AF-A0A8B5R4C1-F1
#
_cell.length_a   1.000
_cell.length_b   1.000
_cell.length_c   1.000
_cell.angle_alpha   90.00
_cell.angle_beta   90.00
_cell.angle_gamma   90.00
#
_symmetry.space_group_name_H-M   'P 1'
#
loop_
_entity.id
_entity.type
_entity.pdbx_description
1 polymer ?
#
loop_
_entity_poly.entity_id
_entity_poly.type
_entity_poly.pdbx_seq_one_letter_code
_entity_poly.pdbx_strand_id
1 'polypeptide(L)'
;MNYLIGFIFVVLVAIILRQRHQFGKMRQSARFMSYYAKLNENAKLHAKFQANTAEMLLRMQGYDIERIINGDNSQRFISDIEKQSFLKEHDLNKKKLDEADKVFEQVKIKYESEVMQ
;
A
#
# COMPACT_ATOMS: atom_id res chain seq x y z
N MET A 1 5.51 -32.34 49.71
CA MET A 1 4.52 -32.32 48.60
C MET A 1 3.83 -30.97 48.43
N ASN A 2 3.26 -30.34 49.47
CA ASN A 2 2.57 -29.04 49.33
C ASN A 2 3.45 -27.89 48.78
N TYR A 3 4.70 -27.78 49.19
CA TYR A 3 5.60 -26.71 48.69
C TYR A 3 5.95 -26.86 47.20
N LEU A 4 6.07 -28.10 46.72
CA LEU A 4 6.41 -28.39 45.33
C LEU A 4 5.21 -28.13 44.41
N ILE A 5 4.00 -28.45 44.88
CA ILE A 5 2.73 -28.11 44.20
C ILE A 5 2.52 -26.59 44.17
N GLY A 6 2.78 -25.89 45.28
CA GLY A 6 2.72 -24.43 45.35
C GLY A 6 3.70 -23.73 44.40
N PHE A 7 4.93 -24.23 44.32
CA PHE A 7 5.94 -23.72 43.38
C PHE A 7 5.53 -23.91 41.92
N ILE A 8 5.01 -25.09 41.56
CA ILE A 8 4.49 -25.36 40.21
C ILE A 8 3.35 -24.40 39.86
N PHE A 9 2.46 -24.11 40.81
CA PHE A 9 1.33 -23.20 40.59
C PHE A 9 1.80 -21.76 40.31
N VAL A 10 2.77 -21.25 41.06
CA VAL A 10 3.33 -19.90 40.84
C VAL A 10 4.02 -19.80 39.47
N VAL A 11 4.78 -20.82 39.07
CA VAL A 11 5.42 -20.86 37.75
C VAL A 11 4.38 -20.86 36.63
N LEU A 12 3.30 -21.63 36.76
CA LEU A 12 2.19 -21.65 35.80
C LEU A 12 1.52 -20.27 35.67
N VAL A 13 1.23 -19.60 36.79
CA VAL A 13 0.64 -18.26 36.79
C VAL A 13 1.58 -17.25 36.11
N ALA A 14 2.87 -17.30 36.40
CA ALA A 14 3.87 -16.44 35.76
C ALA A 14 3.95 -16.66 34.24
N ILE A 15 3.87 -17.93 33.78
CA ILE A 15 3.83 -18.27 32.36
C ILE A 15 2.57 -17.72 31.69
N ILE A 16 1.40 -17.86 32.31
CA ILE A 16 0.13 -17.35 31.78
C ILE A 16 0.17 -15.81 31.64
N LEU A 17 0.69 -15.11 32.66
CA LEU A 17 0.87 -13.66 32.61
C LEU A 17 1.82 -13.24 31.48
N ARG A 18 2.93 -13.97 31.31
CA ARG A 18 3.89 -13.71 30.22
C ARG A 18 3.29 -13.96 28.84
N GLN A 19 2.53 -15.04 28.67
CA GLN A 19 1.83 -15.32 27.40
C GLN A 19 0.83 -14.22 27.07
N ARG A 20 0.01 -13.78 28.03
CA ARG A 20 -0.94 -12.67 27.84
C ARG A 20 -0.25 -11.40 27.37
N HIS A 21 0.90 -11.07 27.96
CA HIS A 21 1.70 -9.90 27.55
C HIS A 21 2.28 -10.06 26.13
N GLN A 22 2.77 -11.25 25.77
CA GLN A 22 3.26 -11.54 24.42
C GLN A 22 2.14 -11.45 23.36
N PHE A 23 0.94 -11.95 23.64
CA PHE A 23 -0.21 -11.82 22.74
C PHE A 23 -0.59 -10.36 22.49
N GLY A 24 -0.50 -9.51 23.52
CA GLY A 24 -0.70 -8.07 23.36
C GLY A 24 0.28 -7.43 22.38
N LYS A 25 1.58 -7.73 22.54
CA LYS A 25 2.65 -7.26 21.64
C LYS A 25 2.49 -7.78 20.22
N MET A 26 2.14 -9.06 20.06
CA MET A 26 1.89 -9.66 18.74
C MET A 26 0.72 -8.98 18.01
N ARG A 27 -0.39 -8.67 18.71
CA ARG A 27 -1.51 -7.96 18.10
C ARG A 27 -1.13 -6.55 17.65
N GLN A 28 -0.37 -5.81 18.48
CA GLN A 28 0.13 -4.49 18.10
C GLN A 28 1.07 -4.57 16.88
N SER A 29 1.99 -5.54 16.87
CA SER A 29 2.89 -5.76 15.73
C SER A 29 2.15 -6.14 14.45
N ALA A 30 1.12 -6.99 14.53
CA ALA A 30 0.31 -7.38 13.38
C ALA A 30 -0.46 -6.18 12.80
N ARG A 31 -1.00 -5.32 13.66
CA ARG A 31 -1.68 -4.08 13.25
C ARG A 31 -0.72 -3.11 12.56
N PHE A 32 0.46 -2.89 13.16
CA PHE A 32 1.54 -2.09 12.57
C PHE A 32 1.91 -2.62 11.18
N MET A 33 2.24 -3.91 11.07
CA MET A 33 2.62 -4.52 9.80
C MET A 33 1.53 -4.42 8.74
N SER A 34 0.27 -4.66 9.12
CA SER A 34 -0.87 -4.53 8.21
C SER A 34 -1.07 -3.09 7.71
N TYR A 35 -0.91 -2.09 8.58
CA TYR A 35 -1.02 -0.68 8.20
C TYR A 35 0.10 -0.28 7.23
N TYR A 36 1.36 -0.58 7.57
CA TYR A 36 2.51 -0.21 6.73
C TYR A 36 2.54 -0.97 5.40
N ALA A 37 2.03 -2.21 5.37
CA ALA A 37 1.83 -2.92 4.11
C ALA A 37 0.86 -2.16 3.19
N LYS A 38 -0.26 -1.66 3.75
CA LYS A 38 -1.23 -0.86 2.99
C LYS A 38 -0.71 0.51 2.59
N LEU A 39 0.08 1.17 3.45
CA LEU A 39 0.77 2.41 3.11
C LEU A 39 1.70 2.23 1.91
N ASN A 40 2.53 1.19 1.94
CA ASN A 40 3.46 0.88 0.85
C ASN A 40 2.75 0.49 -0.44
N GLU A 41 1.66 -0.28 -0.34
CA GLU A 41 0.80 -0.61 -1.49
C GLU A 41 0.23 0.66 -2.13
N ASN A 42 -0.27 1.60 -1.32
CA ASN A 42 -0.80 2.86 -1.83
C ASN A 42 0.29 3.73 -2.47
N ALA A 43 1.45 3.87 -1.81
CA ALA A 43 2.59 4.60 -2.37
C ALA A 43 3.05 4.04 -3.73
N LYS A 44 3.04 2.71 -3.88
CA LYS A 44 3.35 2.04 -5.15
C LYS A 44 2.32 2.36 -6.22
N LEU A 45 1.03 2.43 -5.89
CA LEU A 45 -0.02 2.81 -6.83
C LEU A 45 0.16 4.25 -7.32
N HIS A 46 0.46 5.19 -6.41
CA HIS A 46 0.78 6.58 -6.76
C HIS A 46 1.99 6.69 -7.69
N ALA A 47 3.09 5.99 -7.37
CA ALA A 47 4.28 5.97 -8.22
C ALA A 47 3.98 5.41 -9.62
N LYS A 48 3.21 4.33 -9.70
CA LYS A 48 2.79 3.75 -10.98
C LYS A 48 1.89 4.70 -11.77
N PHE A 49 0.96 5.39 -11.10
CA PHE A 49 0.09 6.36 -11.75
C PHE A 49 0.90 7.53 -12.33
N GLN A 50 1.86 8.08 -11.57
CA GLN A 50 2.75 9.14 -12.07
C GLN A 50 3.56 8.70 -13.28
N ALA A 51 4.12 7.48 -13.25
CA ALA A 51 4.84 6.92 -14.40
C ALA A 51 3.92 6.79 -15.63
N ASN A 52 2.71 6.26 -15.45
CA ASN A 52 1.72 6.15 -16.51
C ASN A 52 1.29 7.53 -17.05
N THR A 53 1.16 8.55 -16.20
CA THR A 53 0.84 9.92 -16.63
C THR A 53 1.97 10.52 -17.45
N ALA A 54 3.22 10.35 -17.02
CA ALA A 54 4.38 10.82 -17.80
C ALA A 54 4.45 10.13 -19.17
N GLU A 55 4.23 8.81 -19.19
CA GLU A 55 4.18 8.04 -20.43
C GLU A 55 3.03 8.48 -21.35
N MET A 56 1.85 8.71 -20.78
CA MET A 56 0.70 9.21 -21.52
C MET A 56 1.00 10.57 -22.18
N LEU A 57 1.63 11.50 -21.45
CA LEU A 57 1.97 12.82 -21.98
C LEU A 57 2.95 12.72 -23.15
N LEU A 58 3.95 11.84 -23.06
CA LEU A 58 4.87 11.56 -24.17
C LEU A 58 4.13 10.98 -25.38
N ARG A 59 3.27 9.98 -25.16
CA ARG A 59 2.45 9.37 -26.22
C ARG A 59 1.53 10.38 -26.88
N MET A 60 0.95 11.32 -26.14
CA MET A 60 0.13 12.41 -26.69
C MET A 60 0.91 13.39 -27.56
N GLN A 61 2.19 13.60 -27.25
CA GLN A 61 3.11 14.40 -28.07
C GLN A 61 3.62 13.64 -29.30
N GLY A 62 3.25 12.37 -29.46
CA GLY A 62 3.70 11.54 -30.58
C GLY A 62 4.98 10.78 -30.32
N TYR A 63 5.49 10.81 -29.09
CA TYR A 63 6.66 10.02 -28.72
C TYR A 63 6.29 8.58 -28.38
N ASP A 64 7.14 7.66 -28.81
CA ASP A 64 7.07 6.25 -28.45
C ASP A 64 8.22 5.91 -27.51
N ILE A 65 7.89 5.46 -26.30
CA ILE A 65 8.88 5.18 -25.25
C ILE A 65 9.84 4.08 -25.68
N GLU A 66 9.34 3.05 -26.39
CA GLU A 66 10.21 1.96 -26.84
C GLU A 66 11.23 2.45 -27.86
N ARG A 67 10.85 3.42 -28.70
CA ARG A 67 11.77 4.05 -29.66
C ARG A 67 12.78 4.94 -28.96
N ILE A 68 12.34 5.76 -28.00
CA ILE A 68 13.23 6.63 -27.22
C ILE A 68 14.30 5.81 -26.50
N ILE A 69 13.93 4.67 -25.89
CA ILE A 69 14.89 3.77 -25.21
C ILE A 69 15.93 3.24 -26.20
N ASN A 70 15.56 3.01 -27.45
CA ASN A 70 16.44 2.57 -28.52
C ASN A 70 17.20 3.72 -29.22
N GLY A 71 17.07 4.96 -28.73
CA GLY A 71 17.77 6.14 -29.25
C GLY A 71 17.05 6.85 -30.41
N ASP A 72 15.84 6.42 -30.77
CA ASP A 72 15.02 7.05 -31.80
C ASP A 72 14.04 8.05 -31.15
N ASN A 73 14.29 9.34 -31.37
CA ASN A 73 13.47 10.45 -30.87
C ASN A 73 12.45 10.95 -31.90
N SER A 74 12.18 10.18 -32.96
CA SER A 74 11.18 10.56 -33.95
C SER A 74 9.76 10.62 -33.35
N GLN A 75 8.99 11.58 -33.82
CA GLN A 75 7.59 11.76 -33.42
C GLN A 75 6.67 11.16 -34.49
N ARG A 76 5.63 10.45 -34.06
CA ARG A 76 4.53 10.04 -34.92
C ARG A 76 3.38 11.03 -34.83
N PHE A 77 2.63 11.18 -35.92
CA PHE A 77 1.36 11.90 -35.88
C PHE A 77 0.37 11.13 -34.98
N ILE A 78 -0.27 11.86 -34.07
CA ILE A 78 -1.30 11.33 -33.18
C ILE A 78 -2.63 11.97 -33.55
N SER A 79 -3.60 11.13 -33.90
CA SER A 79 -4.96 11.57 -34.16
C SER A 79 -5.67 12.01 -32.88
N ASP A 80 -6.68 12.87 -32.99
CA ASP A 80 -7.45 13.29 -31.82
C ASP A 80 -8.24 12.13 -31.18
N ILE A 81 -8.57 11.10 -31.97
CA ILE A 81 -9.20 9.86 -31.47
C ILE A 81 -8.25 9.12 -30.52
N GLU A 82 -6.97 9.02 -30.88
CA GLU A 82 -5.95 8.41 -30.01
C GLU A 82 -5.68 9.25 -28.75
N LYS A 83 -5.66 10.59 -28.86
CA LYS A 83 -5.55 11.45 -27.67
C LYS A 83 -6.71 11.21 -26.70
N GLN A 84 -7.93 11.09 -27.23
CA GLN A 84 -9.11 10.80 -26.41
C GLN A 84 -9.03 9.41 -25.78
N SER A 85 -8.48 8.39 -26.46
CA SER A 85 -8.33 7.07 -25.85
C SER A 85 -7.35 7.09 -24.69
N PHE A 86 -6.22 7.79 -24.84
CA PHE A 86 -5.25 7.99 -23.75
C PHE A 86 -5.84 8.74 -22.56
N LEU A 87 -6.61 9.82 -22.79
CA LEU A 87 -7.31 10.54 -21.72
C LEU A 87 -8.30 9.64 -20.97
N LYS A 88 -9.10 8.85 -21.70
CA LYS A 88 -10.04 7.90 -21.08
C LYS A 88 -9.34 6.86 -20.22
N GLU A 89 -8.22 6.32 -20.68
CA GLU A 89 -7.42 5.37 -19.90
C GLU A 89 -6.87 6.02 -18.62
N HIS A 90 -6.35 7.24 -18.73
CA HIS A 90 -5.85 8.00 -17.59
C HIS A 90 -6.95 8.28 -16.55
N ASP A 91 -8.15 8.69 -16.99
CA ASP A 91 -9.28 8.93 -16.10
C ASP A 91 -9.74 7.66 -15.39
N LEU A 92 -9.72 6.51 -16.08
CA LEU A 92 -9.99 5.21 -15.46
C LEU A 92 -8.93 4.85 -14.41
N ASN A 93 -7.66 5.08 -14.70
CA ASN A 93 -6.57 4.84 -13.75
C ASN A 93 -6.65 5.78 -12.54
N LYS A 94 -7.04 7.04 -12.75
CA LYS A 94 -7.27 8.01 -11.68
C LYS A 94 -8.40 7.57 -10.75
N LYS A 95 -9.53 7.11 -11.30
CA LYS A 95 -10.64 6.58 -10.49
C LYS A 95 -10.20 5.40 -9.60
N LYS A 96 -9.40 4.49 -10.14
CA LYS A 96 -8.84 3.37 -9.37
C LYS A 96 -7.92 3.85 -8.24
N LEU A 97 -7.12 4.88 -8.49
CA LEU A 97 -6.27 5.49 -7.47
C LEU A 97 -7.11 6.15 -6.36
N ASP A 98 -8.14 6.92 -6.73
CA ASP A 98 -9.06 7.56 -5.79
C ASP A 98 -9.79 6.52 -4.90
N GLU A 99 -10.16 5.37 -5.46
CA GLU A 99 -10.74 4.25 -4.71
C GLU A 99 -9.73 3.64 -3.73
N ALA A 100 -8.48 3.43 -4.17
CA ALA A 100 -7.42 2.92 -3.31
C ALA A 100 -7.10 3.88 -2.16
N ASP A 101 -7.08 5.19 -2.43
CA ASP A 101 -6.87 6.24 -1.42
C ASP A 101 -7.98 6.23 -0.37
N LYS A 102 -9.25 6.06 -0.77
CA LYS A 102 -10.36 5.91 0.18
C LYS A 102 -10.19 4.71 1.10
N VAL A 103 -9.79 3.57 0.55
CA VAL A 103 -9.53 2.35 1.34
C VAL A 103 -8.37 2.57 2.29
N PHE A 104 -7.30 3.21 1.83
CA PHE A 104 -6.15 3.53 2.67
C PHE A 104 -6.53 4.47 3.83
N GLU A 105 -7.33 5.52 3.57
CA GLU A 105 -7.72 6.46 4.61
C GLU A 105 -8.57 5.78 5.71
N GLN A 106 -9.44 4.83 5.34
CA GLN A 106 -10.18 4.03 6.33
C GLN A 106 -9.23 3.19 7.21
N VAL A 107 -8.21 2.57 6.60
CA VAL A 107 -7.20 1.78 7.32
C VAL A 107 -6.36 2.67 8.24
N LYS A 108 -6.03 3.89 7.80
CA LYS A 108 -5.30 4.88 8.58
C LYS A 108 -6.09 5.35 9.79
N ILE A 109 -7.35 5.74 9.62
CA ILE A 109 -8.23 6.13 10.74
C ILE A 109 -8.34 5.01 11.77
N LYS A 110 -8.51 3.76 11.30
CA LYS A 110 -8.55 2.59 12.18
C LYS A 110 -7.24 2.41 12.95
N TYR A 111 -6.10 2.53 12.28
CA TYR A 111 -4.80 2.41 12.93
C TYR A 111 -4.56 3.52 13.97
N GLU A 112 -4.83 4.78 13.62
CA GLU A 112 -4.65 5.94 14.51
C GLU A 112 -5.54 5.84 15.74
N SER A 113 -6.81 5.45 15.58
CA SER A 113 -7.73 5.26 16.71
C SER A 113 -7.33 4.10 17.65
N GLU A 114 -6.68 3.07 17.13
CA GLU A 114 -6.24 1.90 17.92
C GLU A 114 -4.86 2.08 18.59
N VAL A 115 -4.06 3.05 18.15
CA VAL A 115 -2.70 3.34 18.66
C VAL A 115 -2.66 4.54 19.59
N MET A 116 -3.60 5.49 19.45
CA MET A 116 -3.72 6.67 20.33
C MET A 116 -4.53 6.40 21.62
N GLN A 117 -4.89 5.14 21.90
CA GLN A 117 -5.50 4.67 23.15
C GLN A 117 -4.50 3.90 24.00
#